data_AF-A0A7Y2PJ84-F1
#
_entry.id   AF-A0A7Y2PJ84-F1
#
_cell.length_a   1.000
_cell.length_b   1.000
_cell.length_c   1.000
_cell.angle_alpha   90.00
_cell.angle_beta   90.00
_cell.angle_gamma   90.00
#
_symmetry.space_group_name_H-M   'P 1'
#
loop_
_entity.id
_entity.type
_entity.pdbx_description
1 polymer ?
#
loop_
_entity_poly.entity_id
_entity_poly.type
_entity_poly.pdbx_seq_one_letter_code
_entity_poly.pdbx_strand_id
1 'polypeptide(L)'
;MSEIDARGHEWRDGLRYPWPQAPASGQVQEVAEGVLWLRMPLPFGLDHINLYLLRHGDGWVAVDTGLNSDQCREVWEQVFVDVFQGLALKAVICTHFHSDHTGVVGWLAERFRCPV
;
A
#
# COMPACT_ATOMS: atom_id res chain seq x y z
N MET A 1 20.21 -20.59 -7.48
CA MET A 1 20.96 -19.32 -7.63
C MET A 1 19.98 -18.35 -8.25
N SER A 2 19.72 -17.19 -7.63
CA SER A 2 18.85 -16.22 -8.29
C SER A 2 19.63 -15.56 -9.42
N GLU A 3 18.99 -15.49 -10.59
CA GLU A 3 19.56 -14.89 -11.77
C GLU A 3 18.96 -13.49 -11.92
N ILE A 4 19.81 -12.47 -11.97
CA ILE A 4 19.38 -11.10 -12.24
C ILE A 4 19.41 -10.90 -13.76
N ASP A 5 18.26 -10.54 -14.35
CA ASP A 5 18.17 -10.26 -15.79
C ASP A 5 18.78 -8.89 -16.15
N ALA A 6 18.95 -8.62 -17.45
CA ALA A 6 19.54 -7.35 -17.94
C ALA A 6 18.74 -6.08 -17.54
N ARG A 7 17.52 -6.24 -17.02
CA ARG A 7 16.66 -5.16 -16.52
C ARG A 7 16.65 -5.09 -14.99
N GLY A 8 17.50 -5.86 -14.32
CA GLY A 8 17.61 -5.88 -12.86
C GLY A 8 16.54 -6.72 -12.17
N HIS A 9 15.74 -7.50 -12.91
CA HIS A 9 14.73 -8.36 -12.30
C HIS A 9 15.35 -9.64 -11.75
N GLU A 10 14.89 -10.07 -10.58
CA GLU A 10 15.35 -11.32 -9.97
C GLU A 10 14.48 -12.48 -10.42
N TRP A 11 15.09 -13.55 -10.91
CA TRP A 11 14.45 -14.84 -11.13
C TRP A 11 14.69 -15.76 -9.94
N ARG A 12 13.61 -16.21 -9.29
CA ARG A 12 13.65 -17.14 -8.16
C ARG A 12 12.42 -18.04 -8.18
N ASP A 13 12.63 -19.34 -8.02
CA ASP A 13 11.58 -20.37 -7.95
C ASP A 13 10.55 -20.33 -9.10
N GLY A 14 11.02 -20.02 -10.32
CA GLY A 14 10.18 -19.93 -11.52
C GLY A 14 9.38 -18.63 -11.64
N LEU A 15 9.52 -17.71 -10.68
CA LEU A 15 8.91 -16.38 -10.71
C LEU A 15 9.96 -15.33 -11.08
N ARG A 16 9.50 -14.29 -11.79
CA ARG A 16 10.27 -13.08 -12.06
C ARG A 16 9.77 -11.97 -11.14
N TYR A 17 10.67 -11.41 -10.34
CA TYR A 17 10.42 -10.28 -9.44
C TYR A 17 10.95 -9.00 -10.08
N PRO A 18 10.09 -8.13 -10.63
CA PRO A 18 10.54 -6.90 -11.27
C PRO A 18 11.14 -5.90 -10.27
N TRP A 19 10.74 -6.02 -9.00
CA TRP A 19 11.31 -5.29 -7.88
C TRP A 19 11.90 -6.31 -6.90
N PRO A 20 13.21 -6.60 -6.98
CA PRO A 20 13.86 -7.58 -6.09
C PRO A 20 13.79 -7.18 -4.62
N GLN A 21 13.74 -5.87 -4.35
CA GLN A 21 13.61 -5.31 -3.01
C GLN A 21 12.23 -4.68 -2.85
N ALA A 22 11.52 -5.10 -1.81
CA ALA A 22 10.29 -4.45 -1.37
C ALA A 22 10.59 -3.08 -0.71
N PRO A 23 9.67 -2.11 -0.79
CA PRO A 23 9.78 -0.92 0.04
C PRO A 23 9.83 -1.31 1.51
N ALA A 24 10.50 -0.49 2.31
CA ALA A 24 10.52 -0.65 3.76
C ALA A 24 9.10 -0.45 4.33
N SER A 25 8.90 -0.87 5.59
CA SER A 25 7.63 -0.64 6.28
C SER A 25 7.25 0.85 6.27
N GLY A 26 6.03 1.14 5.84
CA GLY A 26 5.49 2.48 5.68
C GLY A 26 6.02 3.27 4.49
N GLN A 27 6.87 2.67 3.64
CA GLN A 27 7.38 3.31 2.43
C GLN A 27 6.59 2.89 1.19
N VAL A 28 6.69 3.70 0.14
CA VAL A 28 6.04 3.48 -1.15
C VAL A 28 7.05 3.23 -2.27
N GLN A 29 6.65 2.44 -3.26
CA GLN A 29 7.39 2.15 -4.50
C GLN A 29 6.43 2.30 -5.68
N GLU A 30 6.77 3.09 -6.70
CA GLU A 30 5.98 3.11 -7.94
C GLU A 30 6.25 1.81 -8.74
N VAL A 31 5.18 1.07 -9.04
CA VAL A 31 5.24 -0.24 -9.70
C VAL A 31 4.60 -0.24 -11.09
N ALA A 32 3.79 0.77 -11.38
CA ALA A 32 3.34 1.13 -12.72
C ALA A 32 3.01 2.63 -12.71
N GLU A 33 2.84 3.24 -13.87
CA GLU A 33 2.45 4.65 -13.96
C GLU A 33 1.20 4.93 -13.11
N GLY A 34 1.35 5.76 -12.07
CA GLY A 34 0.27 6.11 -11.17
C GLY A 34 -0.17 5.01 -10.19
N VAL A 35 0.60 3.93 -10.04
CA VAL A 35 0.34 2.83 -9.10
C VAL A 35 1.48 2.71 -8.11
N LEU A 36 1.20 3.06 -6.85
CA LEU A 36 2.16 2.93 -5.76
C LEU A 36 1.86 1.68 -4.93
N TRP A 37 2.88 0.87 -4.71
CA TRP A 37 2.90 -0.18 -3.70
C TRP A 37 3.31 0.41 -2.36
N LEU A 38 2.43 0.33 -1.36
CA LEU A 38 2.68 0.67 0.04
C LEU A 38 2.82 -0.62 0.86
N ARG A 39 3.87 -0.74 1.67
CA ARG A 39 4.05 -1.90 2.56
C ARG A 39 3.71 -1.52 4.01
N MET A 40 2.58 -2.00 4.50
CA MET A 40 2.04 -1.69 5.84
C MET A 40 2.48 -2.76 6.86
N PRO A 41 2.95 -2.39 8.06
CA PRO A 41 3.41 -3.36 9.07
C PRO A 41 2.26 -4.14 9.70
N LEU A 42 2.52 -5.39 10.07
CA LEU A 42 1.63 -6.23 10.87
C LEU A 42 2.37 -6.82 12.09
N PRO A 43 1.70 -6.95 13.26
CA PRO A 43 2.31 -7.46 14.49
C PRO A 43 2.26 -9.00 14.59
N PHE A 44 2.39 -9.72 13.47
CA PHE A 44 2.25 -11.18 13.42
C PHE A 44 3.46 -11.85 12.74
N GLY A 45 3.45 -13.18 12.64
CA GLY A 45 4.47 -13.93 11.88
C GLY A 45 4.44 -13.60 10.38
N LEU A 46 3.28 -13.24 9.84
CA LEU A 46 3.17 -12.44 8.63
C LEU A 46 3.33 -10.97 9.05
N ASP A 47 4.50 -10.40 8.78
CA ASP A 47 4.94 -9.11 9.33
C ASP A 47 4.49 -7.89 8.50
N HIS A 48 3.79 -8.11 7.38
CA HIS A 48 3.30 -7.03 6.52
C HIS A 48 2.10 -7.43 5.66
N ILE A 49 1.39 -6.39 5.20
CA ILE A 49 0.44 -6.44 4.09
C ILE A 49 0.84 -5.40 3.04
N ASN A 50 0.57 -5.69 1.76
CA ASN A 50 0.74 -4.73 0.67
C ASN A 50 -0.58 -4.03 0.39
N LEU A 51 -0.55 -2.70 0.45
CA LEU A 51 -1.64 -1.84 0.00
C LEU A 51 -1.25 -1.19 -1.32
N TYR A 52 -2.23 -0.70 -2.08
CA TYR A 52 -1.97 0.02 -3.31
C TYR A 52 -2.64 1.39 -3.32
N LEU A 53 -1.91 2.41 -3.78
CA LEU A 53 -2.44 3.75 -3.99
C LEU A 53 -2.48 4.00 -5.50
N LEU A 54 -3.68 4.23 -6.02
CA LEU A 54 -3.92 4.44 -7.44
C LEU A 54 -4.18 5.94 -7.66
N ARG A 55 -3.40 6.57 -8.53
CA ARG A 55 -3.63 7.95 -8.94
C ARG A 55 -4.99 8.03 -9.65
N HIS A 56 -5.86 8.94 -9.20
CA HIS A 56 -7.17 9.15 -9.79
C HIS A 56 -7.49 10.65 -9.88
N GLY A 57 -7.19 11.25 -11.03
CA GLY A 57 -7.35 12.70 -11.24
C GLY A 57 -6.52 13.50 -10.23
N ASP A 58 -7.20 14.38 -9.49
CA ASP A 58 -6.65 15.21 -8.42
C ASP A 58 -6.63 14.51 -7.05
N GLY A 59 -6.52 13.18 -7.02
CA GLY A 59 -6.53 12.41 -5.79
C GLY A 59 -6.03 10.98 -5.93
N TRP A 60 -6.39 10.18 -4.95
CA TRP A 60 -5.94 8.80 -4.79
C TRP A 60 -7.10 7.85 -4.52
N VAL A 61 -6.98 6.60 -4.95
CA VAL A 61 -7.81 5.49 -4.49
C VAL A 61 -6.91 4.52 -3.73
N ALA A 62 -7.30 4.14 -2.52
CA ALA A 62 -6.58 3.12 -1.75
C ALA A 62 -7.19 1.75 -2.01
N VAL A 63 -6.35 0.73 -2.17
CA VAL A 63 -6.75 -0.68 -2.16
C VAL A 63 -6.22 -1.29 -0.87
N ASP A 64 -7.15 -1.76 -0.04
CA ASP A 64 -6.96 -2.23 1.33
C ASP A 64 -6.42 -1.16 2.29
N THR A 65 -6.43 -1.46 3.60
CA THR A 65 -6.26 -0.41 4.63
C THR A 65 -5.25 -0.71 5.73
N GLY A 66 -4.87 -1.96 5.96
CA GLY A 66 -4.06 -2.33 7.11
C GLY A 66 -4.92 -2.65 8.35
N LEU A 67 -4.25 -3.09 9.41
CA LEU A 67 -4.88 -3.45 10.68
C LEU A 67 -5.35 -2.19 11.43
N ASN A 68 -6.41 -2.31 12.24
CA ASN A 68 -6.83 -1.24 13.15
C ASN A 68 -5.87 -1.09 14.34
N SER A 69 -4.69 -0.53 14.11
CA SER A 69 -3.66 -0.29 15.12
C SER A 69 -3.10 1.13 15.02
N ASP A 70 -2.53 1.61 16.11
CA ASP A 70 -1.88 2.93 16.15
C ASP A 70 -0.72 3.00 15.14
N GLN A 71 0.08 1.93 15.03
CA GLN A 71 1.17 1.85 14.06
C GLN A 71 0.70 1.97 12.60
N CYS A 72 -0.41 1.34 12.23
CA CYS A 72 -0.96 1.47 10.87
C CYS A 72 -1.48 2.89 10.62
N ARG A 73 -2.11 3.52 11.63
CA ARG A 73 -2.59 4.90 11.51
C ARG A 73 -1.44 5.90 11.40
N GLU A 74 -0.36 5.71 12.16
CA GLU A 74 0.86 6.52 12.05
C GLU A 74 1.47 6.45 10.65
N VAL A 75 1.54 5.25 10.06
CA VAL A 75 1.98 5.08 8.67
C VAL A 75 1.04 5.83 7.70
N TRP A 76 -0.28 5.74 7.90
CA TRP A 76 -1.23 6.51 7.07
C TRP A 76 -1.05 8.01 7.19
N GLU A 77 -0.83 8.56 8.39
CA GLU A 77 -0.53 9.99 8.57
C GLU A 77 0.72 10.39 7.78
N GLN A 78 1.78 9.58 7.83
CA GLN A 78 2.99 9.83 7.03
C GLN A 78 2.69 9.79 5.53
N VAL A 79 1.91 8.83 5.06
CA VAL A 79 1.48 8.73 3.65
C VAL A 79 0.69 9.98 3.23
N PHE A 80 -0.17 10.52 4.09
CA PHE A 80 -0.90 11.76 3.76
C PHE A 80 0.02 12.96 3.59
N VAL A 81 1.11 13.04 4.36
CA VAL A 81 2.09 14.12 4.26
C VAL A 81 2.98 13.93 3.03
N ASP A 82 3.63 12.78 2.91
CA ASP A 82 4.72 12.58 1.94
C ASP A 82 4.20 12.27 0.53
N VAL A 83 3.13 11.48 0.45
CA VAL A 83 2.63 10.91 -0.81
C VAL A 83 1.45 11.71 -1.34
N PHE A 84 0.50 12.05 -0.46
CA PHE A 84 -0.73 12.70 -0.92
C PHE A 84 -0.51 14.18 -1.24
N GLN A 85 0.42 14.85 -0.55
CA GLN A 85 0.82 16.24 -0.82
C GLN A 85 -0.39 17.19 -0.92
N GLY A 86 -1.38 16.98 -0.04
CA GLY A 86 -2.62 17.77 0.02
C GLY A 86 -3.75 17.29 -0.89
N LEU A 87 -3.54 16.26 -1.71
CA LEU A 87 -4.59 15.65 -2.53
C LEU A 87 -5.48 14.71 -1.70
N ALA A 88 -6.75 14.56 -2.09
CA ALA A 88 -7.72 13.79 -1.33
C ALA A 88 -7.68 12.29 -1.64
N LEU A 89 -8.04 11.47 -0.64
CA LEU A 89 -8.51 10.10 -0.88
C LEU A 89 -9.92 10.16 -1.49
N LYS A 90 -10.09 9.64 -2.70
CA LYS A 90 -11.33 9.69 -3.48
C LYS A 90 -12.19 8.45 -3.26
N ALA A 91 -11.59 7.30 -2.95
CA ALA A 91 -12.28 6.06 -2.58
C ALA A 91 -11.33 5.10 -1.87
N VAL A 92 -11.91 4.15 -1.15
CA VAL A 92 -11.20 2.97 -0.63
C VAL A 92 -11.82 1.73 -1.27
N ILE A 93 -11.02 0.76 -1.68
CA ILE A 93 -11.48 -0.54 -2.18
C ILE A 93 -10.93 -1.60 -1.25
N CYS A 94 -11.79 -2.36 -0.58
CA CYS A 94 -11.37 -3.51 0.22
C CYS A 94 -11.51 -4.78 -0.61
N THR A 95 -10.45 -5.58 -0.70
CA THR A 95 -10.46 -6.82 -1.47
C THR A 95 -11.35 -7.89 -0.83
N HIS A 96 -11.34 -7.98 0.50
CA HIS A 96 -12.17 -8.87 1.31
C HIS A 96 -12.18 -8.40 2.77
N PHE A 97 -12.85 -9.15 3.66
CA PHE A 97 -13.20 -8.70 5.02
C PHE A 97 -12.21 -9.10 6.14
N HIS A 98 -11.01 -9.59 5.82
CA HIS A 98 -10.02 -9.83 6.87
C HIS A 98 -9.51 -8.50 7.45
N SER A 99 -9.12 -8.52 8.73
CA SER A 99 -8.89 -7.32 9.53
C SER A 99 -7.70 -6.48 9.07
N ASP A 100 -6.73 -7.06 8.39
CA ASP A 100 -5.61 -6.38 7.75
C ASP A 100 -6.01 -5.69 6.44
N HIS A 101 -7.14 -6.04 5.84
CA HIS A 101 -7.67 -5.40 4.64
C HIS A 101 -8.66 -4.29 4.98
N THR A 102 -9.52 -4.50 5.99
CA THR A 102 -10.61 -3.55 6.35
C THR A 102 -10.38 -2.81 7.66
N GLY A 103 -9.22 -2.96 8.31
CA GLY A 103 -9.02 -2.53 9.70
C GLY A 103 -9.26 -1.04 9.94
N VAL A 104 -8.76 -0.16 9.07
CA VAL A 104 -8.93 1.29 9.22
C VAL A 104 -9.86 1.91 8.16
N VAL A 105 -10.64 1.10 7.46
CA VAL A 105 -11.53 1.56 6.38
C VAL A 105 -12.52 2.65 6.85
N GLY A 106 -13.11 2.48 8.03
CA GLY A 106 -14.05 3.46 8.58
C GLY A 106 -13.37 4.79 8.91
N TRP A 107 -12.16 4.74 9.46
CA TRP A 107 -11.37 5.93 9.79
C TRP A 107 -10.95 6.72 8.54
N LEU A 108 -10.53 6.02 7.48
CA LEU A 108 -10.21 6.64 6.19
C LEU A 108 -11.46 7.25 5.54
N ALA A 109 -12.56 6.50 5.47
CA ALA A 109 -13.79 6.94 4.83
C ALA A 109 -14.41 8.14 5.54
N GLU A 110 -14.39 8.16 6.89
CA GLU A 110 -14.89 9.28 7.68
C GLU A 110 -14.04 10.55 7.47
N ARG A 111 -12.70 10.41 7.54
CA ARG A 111 -11.77 11.54 7.39
C ARG A 111 -11.90 12.23 6.03
N PHE A 112 -11.95 11.43 4.96
CA PHE A 112 -11.95 11.96 3.59
C PHE A 112 -13.35 12.10 2.98
N ARG A 113 -14.39 11.61 3.68
CA ARG A 113 -15.78 11.59 3.21
C ARG A 113 -15.89 10.94 1.82
N CYS A 114 -15.25 9.79 1.66
CA CYS A 114 -15.18 9.04 0.41
C CYS A 114 -15.95 7.72 0.47
N PRO A 115 -16.41 7.18 -0.67
CA PRO A 115 -17.00 5.85 -0.74
C PRO A 115 -15.99 4.74 -0.43
N VAL A 116 -16.54 3.60 -0.01
CA VAL A 116 -15.87 2.31 0.19
C VAL A 116 -16.52 1.28 -0.73
#